data_AF-A0AA85JZ37-F1
#
_entry.id   AF-A0AA85JZ37-F1
#
_cell.length_a   1.000
_cell.length_b   1.000
_cell.length_c   1.000
_cell.angle_alpha   90.00
_cell.angle_beta   90.00
_cell.angle_gamma   90.00
#
_symmetry.space_group_name_H-M   'P 1'
#
loop_
_entity.id
_entity.type
_entity.pdbx_description
1 polymer ?
#
loop_
_entity_poly.entity_id
_entity_poly.type
_entity_poly.pdbx_seq_one_letter_code
_entity_poly.pdbx_strand_id
1 'polypeptide(L)'
;MQFIGMLDSSILTSDSSVALRPPNNPEWISQLLNCSPYITTPLQPMLLVTMTNGSVIEAYNFLTTGKRRQPSSSEEFSPPLWLLDDDRSLSSEDTEVVDELVNRFGWTEVVERCNFLKDSD
;
A
#
# COMPACT_ATOMS: atom_id res chain seq x y z
N MET A 1 55.98 -33.29 26.44
CA MET A 1 54.83 -33.49 25.52
C MET A 1 54.22 -32.11 25.31
N GLN A 2 54.63 -31.35 24.28
CA GLN A 2 54.12 -31.39 22.89
C GLN A 2 52.58 -31.43 22.84
N PHE A 3 51.91 -30.31 22.57
CA PHE A 3 51.74 -29.59 21.29
C PHE A 3 50.75 -30.27 20.34
N ILE A 4 49.63 -29.58 20.06
CA ILE A 4 49.02 -29.18 18.76
C ILE A 4 47.84 -28.29 19.18
N GLY A 5 47.62 -27.06 18.74
CA GLY A 5 48.32 -26.18 17.82
C GLY A 5 47.55 -24.85 17.85
N MET A 6 48.25 -23.78 18.20
CA MET A 6 47.83 -22.40 18.06
C MET A 6 48.12 -21.97 16.61
N LEU A 7 47.21 -21.26 15.95
CA LEU A 7 47.46 -19.94 15.32
C LEU A 7 46.39 -19.57 14.29
N ASP A 8 45.81 -18.40 14.56
CA ASP A 8 45.46 -17.29 13.67
C ASP A 8 44.95 -17.54 12.26
N SER A 9 43.76 -17.02 12.01
CA SER A 9 43.53 -16.12 10.86
C SER A 9 42.38 -15.16 11.20
N SER A 10 42.77 -14.04 11.78
CA SER A 10 42.02 -12.80 11.89
C SER A 10 41.51 -12.35 10.53
N ILE A 11 40.21 -12.51 10.26
CA ILE A 11 39.48 -11.73 9.24
C ILE A 11 38.06 -11.50 9.78
N LEU A 12 37.80 -10.26 10.20
CA LEU A 12 36.62 -9.42 9.90
C LEU A 12 35.30 -10.20 9.67
N THR A 13 34.20 -9.91 10.35
CA THR A 13 33.54 -8.61 10.25
C THR A 13 32.50 -8.40 11.36
N SER A 14 32.60 -7.22 11.99
CA SER A 14 31.51 -6.36 12.44
C SER A 14 30.47 -6.93 13.41
N ASP A 15 30.66 -6.59 14.69
CA ASP A 15 29.58 -6.01 15.48
C ASP A 15 29.01 -4.80 14.72
N SER A 16 28.07 -5.08 13.84
CA SER A 16 27.13 -4.09 13.36
C SER A 16 25.76 -4.70 13.55
N SER A 17 25.25 -4.62 14.78
CA SER A 17 23.87 -4.20 14.91
C SER A 17 23.79 -2.81 14.28
N VAL A 18 23.77 -2.75 12.95
CA VAL A 18 23.00 -1.73 12.28
C VAL A 18 21.64 -1.95 12.90
N ALA A 19 21.30 -1.14 13.90
CA ALA A 19 19.92 -0.76 14.08
C ALA A 19 19.54 -0.33 12.67
N LEU A 20 18.90 -1.25 11.94
CA LEU A 20 18.20 -0.94 10.72
C LEU A 20 17.24 0.10 11.24
N ARG A 21 17.65 1.38 11.12
CA ARG A 21 16.75 2.49 11.34
C ARG A 21 15.55 2.04 10.55
N PRO A 22 14.37 1.86 11.18
CA PRO A 22 13.19 1.52 10.41
C PRO A 22 13.24 2.49 9.23
N PRO A 23 13.13 2.00 7.98
CA PRO A 23 13.18 2.88 6.82
C PRO A 23 12.35 4.10 7.17
N ASN A 24 12.84 5.30 6.85
CA ASN A 24 12.17 6.58 7.14
C ASN A 24 10.84 6.58 6.38
N ASN A 25 9.93 5.77 6.87
CA ASN A 25 8.63 5.49 6.35
C ASN A 25 7.83 6.72 6.72
N PRO A 26 7.03 7.25 5.79
CA PRO A 26 6.09 8.29 6.13
C PRO A 26 5.30 7.92 7.39
N GLU A 27 5.06 8.89 8.26
CA GLU A 27 4.37 8.66 9.55
C GLU A 27 3.01 7.96 9.37
N TRP A 28 2.35 8.18 8.23
CA TRP A 28 1.09 7.53 7.89
C TRP A 28 1.20 6.00 7.80
N ILE A 29 2.36 5.42 7.45
CA ILE A 29 2.55 3.97 7.42
C ILE A 29 2.39 3.41 8.84
N SER A 30 3.02 4.06 9.82
CA SER A 30 2.88 3.67 11.23
C SER A 30 1.45 3.88 11.74
N GLN A 31 0.76 4.95 11.31
CA GLN A 31 -0.63 5.17 11.67
C GLN A 31 -1.54 4.03 11.18
N LEU A 32 -1.39 3.61 9.92
CA LEU A 32 -2.19 2.51 9.35
C LEU A 32 -1.84 1.14 9.93
N LEU A 33 -0.56 0.88 10.26
CA LEU A 33 -0.15 -0.35 10.96
C LEU A 33 -0.81 -0.44 12.35
N ASN A 34 -0.90 0.69 13.05
CA ASN A 34 -1.44 0.71 14.41
C ASN A 34 -2.97 0.70 14.46
N CYS A 35 -3.67 0.95 13.35
CA CYS A 35 -5.13 1.00 13.34
C CYS A 35 -5.82 -0.35 13.09
N SER A 36 -5.09 -1.38 12.65
CA SER A 36 -5.66 -2.70 12.35
C SER A 36 -4.69 -3.84 12.65
N PRO A 37 -5.12 -4.88 13.39
CA PRO A 37 -4.27 -6.04 13.67
C PRO A 37 -4.01 -6.91 12.42
N TYR A 38 -4.72 -6.66 11.31
CA TYR A 38 -4.58 -7.43 10.07
C TYR A 38 -3.47 -6.91 9.16
N ILE A 39 -2.93 -5.73 9.45
CA ILE A 39 -1.83 -5.13 8.71
C ILE A 39 -0.57 -5.31 9.56
N THR A 40 0.30 -6.21 9.13
CA THR A 40 1.45 -6.70 9.90
C THR A 40 2.79 -6.31 9.30
N THR A 41 2.80 -5.77 8.07
CA THR A 41 4.03 -5.40 7.36
C THR A 41 3.91 -4.01 6.74
N PRO A 42 4.99 -3.21 6.67
CA PRO A 42 4.96 -1.87 6.07
C PRO A 42 4.53 -1.80 4.60
N LEU A 43 4.61 -2.91 3.86
CA LEU A 43 4.17 -2.99 2.47
C LEU A 43 2.64 -2.96 2.34
N GLN A 44 1.90 -3.53 3.30
CA GLN A 44 0.44 -3.61 3.24
C GLN A 44 -0.24 -2.23 3.30
N PRO A 45 0.17 -1.27 4.18
CA PRO A 45 -0.30 0.10 4.12
C PRO A 45 -0.02 0.77 2.77
N MET A 46 1.17 0.55 2.20
CA MET A 46 1.53 1.14 0.91
C MET A 46 0.61 0.64 -0.20
N LEU A 47 0.39 -0.67 -0.27
CA LEU A 47 -0.54 -1.27 -1.22
C LEU A 47 -1.96 -0.74 -1.03
N LEU A 48 -2.45 -0.68 0.21
CA LEU A 48 -3.80 -0.20 0.49
C LEU A 48 -3.98 1.26 0.05
N VAL A 49 -2.98 2.12 0.31
CA VAL A 49 -2.99 3.52 -0.13
C VAL A 49 -2.98 3.60 -1.66
N THR A 50 -2.23 2.76 -2.36
CA THR A 50 -2.31 2.66 -3.82
C THR A 50 -3.71 2.25 -4.28
N MET A 51 -4.40 1.35 -3.57
CA MET A 51 -5.77 0.91 -3.91
C MET A 51 -6.85 1.97 -3.65
N THR A 52 -6.49 3.10 -3.02
CA THR A 52 -7.38 4.25 -2.72
C THR A 52 -6.92 5.53 -3.41
N ASN A 53 -6.32 5.44 -4.61
CA ASN A 53 -5.81 6.58 -5.36
C ASN A 53 -4.80 7.44 -4.58
N GLY A 54 -4.02 6.82 -3.69
CA GLY A 54 -3.06 7.52 -2.85
C GLY A 54 -3.66 8.12 -1.57
N SER A 55 -4.97 7.94 -1.32
CA SER A 55 -5.63 8.52 -0.15
C SER A 55 -5.39 7.72 1.12
N VAL A 56 -4.53 8.25 1.99
CA VAL A 56 -4.28 7.72 3.35
C VAL A 56 -5.55 7.72 4.19
N ILE A 57 -6.39 8.75 4.08
CA ILE A 57 -7.63 8.88 4.86
C ILE A 57 -8.62 7.78 4.46
N GLU A 58 -8.77 7.51 3.16
CA GLU A 58 -9.65 6.44 2.71
C GLU A 58 -9.12 5.05 3.05
N ALA A 59 -7.80 4.86 3.01
CA ALA A 59 -7.18 3.62 3.49
C ALA A 59 -7.47 3.39 4.98
N TYR A 60 -7.34 4.44 5.81
CA TYR A 60 -7.69 4.38 7.22
C TYR A 60 -9.17 4.07 7.44
N ASN A 61 -10.06 4.75 6.72
CA ASN A 61 -11.50 4.50 6.79
C ASN A 61 -11.83 3.05 6.42
N PHE A 62 -11.20 2.52 5.37
CA PHE A 62 -11.40 1.15 4.95
C PHE A 62 -10.98 0.15 6.02
N LEU A 63 -9.81 0.35 6.66
CA LEU A 63 -9.34 -0.51 7.74
C LEU A 63 -10.24 -0.49 8.98
N THR A 64 -10.89 0.65 9.25
CA THR A 64 -11.69 0.83 10.47
C THR A 64 -13.18 0.56 10.28
N THR A 65 -13.70 0.68 9.06
CA THR A 65 -15.15 0.61 8.78
C THR A 65 -15.52 -0.37 7.65
N GLY A 66 -14.53 -0.87 6.90
CA GLY A 66 -14.75 -1.67 5.68
C GLY A 66 -15.20 -0.85 4.47
N LYS A 67 -15.31 0.47 4.57
CA LYS A 67 -15.67 1.39 3.47
C LYS A 67 -14.61 2.49 3.32
N ARG A 68 -14.35 2.93 2.09
CA ARG A 68 -13.40 4.03 1.81
C ARG A 68 -13.94 5.38 2.29
N ARG A 69 -15.22 5.65 2.06
CA ARG A 69 -15.89 6.90 2.47
C ARG A 69 -16.74 6.65 3.71
N GLN A 70 -16.67 7.56 4.69
CA GLN A 70 -17.45 7.42 5.92
C GLN A 70 -18.94 7.71 5.69
N PRO A 71 -19.86 7.03 6.40
CA PRO A 71 -21.30 7.26 6.27
C PRO A 71 -21.77 8.68 6.63
N SER A 72 -20.97 9.43 7.39
CA SER A 72 -21.25 10.82 7.74
C SER A 72 -20.84 11.82 6.64
N SER A 73 -20.15 11.34 5.59
CA SER A 73 -19.93 12.16 4.40
C SER A 73 -21.27 12.36 3.68
N SER A 74 -21.47 13.52 3.06
CA SER A 74 -22.65 13.81 2.26
C SER A 74 -22.81 12.89 1.03
N GLU A 75 -21.86 11.99 0.80
CA GLU A 75 -21.86 11.02 -0.28
C GLU A 75 -22.30 9.65 0.26
N GLU A 76 -23.49 9.22 -0.16
CA GLU A 76 -24.03 7.89 0.18
C GLU A 76 -23.22 6.76 -0.49
N PHE A 77 -22.49 7.09 -1.56
CA PHE A 77 -21.68 6.16 -2.34
C PHE A 77 -20.24 6.11 -1.81
N SER A 78 -19.75 4.91 -1.51
CA SER A 78 -18.33 4.63 -1.27
C SER A 78 -17.86 3.67 -2.36
N PRO A 79 -16.91 4.05 -3.22
CA PRO A 79 -16.36 3.14 -4.21
C PRO A 79 -15.66 1.95 -3.52
N PRO A 80 -15.53 0.81 -4.20
CA PRO A 80 -14.68 -0.28 -3.74
C PRO A 80 -13.19 0.10 -3.84
N LEU A 81 -12.32 -0.77 -3.33
CA LEU A 81 -10.88 -0.65 -3.57
C LEU A 81 -10.57 -0.96 -5.04
N TRP A 82 -9.60 -0.24 -5.60
CA TRP A 82 -9.05 -0.56 -6.93
C TRP A 82 -8.22 -1.83 -6.88
N LEU A 83 -8.49 -2.75 -7.81
CA LEU A 83 -7.70 -3.96 -8.03
C LEU A 83 -6.85 -3.84 -9.29
N LEU A 84 -5.85 -4.72 -9.40
CA LEU A 84 -4.99 -4.77 -10.59
C LEU A 84 -5.77 -5.05 -11.88
N ASP A 85 -6.83 -5.85 -11.81
CA ASP A 85 -7.69 -6.14 -12.97
C ASP A 85 -8.57 -4.95 -13.36
N ASP A 86 -8.93 -4.10 -12.38
CA ASP A 86 -9.61 -2.83 -12.67
C ASP A 86 -8.67 -1.88 -13.42
N ASP A 87 -7.40 -1.79 -12.99
CA ASP A 87 -6.39 -0.96 -13.66
C ASP A 87 -6.14 -1.41 -15.10
N ARG A 88 -6.11 -2.72 -15.36
CA ARG A 88 -6.00 -3.26 -16.73
C ARG A 88 -7.20 -2.86 -17.59
N SER A 89 -8.39 -2.93 -17.01
CA SER A 89 -9.65 -2.63 -17.68
C SER A 89 -9.77 -1.15 -18.10
N LEU A 90 -9.06 -0.22 -17.44
CA LEU A 90 -9.02 1.20 -17.83
C LEU A 90 -8.43 1.44 -19.22
N SER A 91 -7.59 0.53 -19.69
CA SER A 91 -6.94 0.59 -21.01
C SER A 91 -7.71 -0.17 -22.10
N SER A 92 -8.88 -0.73 -21.77
CA SER A 92 -9.70 -1.50 -22.70
C SER A 92 -10.26 -0.62 -23.82
N GLU A 93 -10.21 -1.12 -25.06
CA GLU A 93 -10.93 -0.54 -26.20
C GLU A 93 -12.41 -0.96 -26.22
N ASP A 94 -12.79 -1.93 -25.39
CA ASP A 94 -14.17 -2.38 -25.23
C ASP A 94 -14.95 -1.42 -24.31
N THR A 95 -15.95 -0.76 -24.87
CA THR A 95 -16.79 0.21 -24.17
C THR A 95 -17.61 -0.41 -23.05
N GLU A 96 -18.03 -1.68 -23.17
CA GLU A 96 -18.81 -2.34 -22.11
C GLU A 96 -17.98 -2.55 -20.84
N VAL A 97 -16.69 -2.86 -21.01
CA VAL A 97 -15.74 -3.01 -19.90
C VAL A 97 -15.54 -1.68 -19.17
N VAL A 98 -15.40 -0.57 -19.92
CA VAL A 98 -15.24 0.76 -19.33
C VAL A 98 -16.53 1.21 -18.64
N ASP A 99 -17.69 0.95 -19.24
CA ASP A 99 -18.99 1.26 -18.63
C ASP A 99 -19.20 0.48 -17.33
N GLU A 100 -18.77 -0.79 -17.25
CA GLU A 100 -18.81 -1.56 -16.00
C GLU A 100 -17.97 -0.91 -14.90
N LEU A 101 -16.76 -0.45 -15.22
CA LEU A 101 -15.92 0.28 -14.26
C LEU A 101 -16.60 1.57 -13.78
N VAL A 102 -17.17 2.35 -14.68
CA VAL A 102 -17.88 3.59 -14.33
C VAL A 102 -19.10 3.30 -13.46
N ASN A 103 -19.83 2.20 -13.72
CA ASN A 103 -20.96 1.79 -12.89
C ASN A 103 -20.53 1.36 -11.49
N ARG A 104 -19.37 0.69 -11.36
CA ARG A 104 -18.84 0.22 -10.07
C ARG A 104 -18.21 1.31 -9.21
N PHE A 105 -17.48 2.24 -9.84
CA PHE A 105 -16.65 3.22 -9.15
C PHE A 105 -17.20 4.65 -9.23
N GLY A 106 -18.03 4.95 -10.23
CA GLY A 106 -18.44 6.31 -10.58
C GLY A 106 -17.42 7.02 -11.47
N TRP A 107 -17.91 7.93 -12.32
CA TRP A 107 -17.10 8.61 -13.33
C TRP A 107 -15.92 9.40 -12.73
N THR A 108 -16.18 10.16 -11.66
CA THR A 108 -15.15 10.96 -10.98
C THR A 108 -14.00 10.09 -10.48
N GLU A 109 -14.32 8.97 -9.85
CA GLU A 109 -13.36 8.02 -9.28
C GLU A 109 -12.49 7.37 -10.37
N VAL A 110 -13.07 7.03 -11.52
CA VAL A 110 -12.35 6.51 -12.69
C VAL A 110 -11.35 7.54 -13.23
N VAL A 111 -11.75 8.81 -13.33
CA VAL A 111 -10.86 9.89 -13.79
C VAL A 111 -9.70 10.10 -12.81
N GLU A 112 -9.99 10.13 -11.51
CA GLU A 112 -8.97 10.23 -10.47
C GLU A 112 -7.97 9.08 -10.52
N ARG A 113 -8.47 7.85 -10.75
CA ARG A 113 -7.60 6.68 -10.92
C ARG A 113 -6.67 6.81 -12.11
N CYS A 114 -7.19 7.22 -13.26
CA CYS A 114 -6.40 7.45 -14.47
C CYS A 114 -5.29 8.50 -14.26
N ASN A 115 -5.56 9.54 -13.46
CA ASN A 115 -4.54 10.54 -13.14
C ASN A 115 -3.49 9.99 -12.17
N PHE A 116 -3.92 9.28 -11.13
CA PHE A 116 -3.02 8.65 -10.16
C PHE A 116 -2.02 7.69 -10.82
N LEU A 117 -2.46 6.88 -11.78
CA LEU A 117 -1.60 5.94 -12.50
C LEU A 117 -0.57 6.66 -13.38
N LYS A 118 -0.92 7.79 -13.99
CA LYS A 118 0.02 8.59 -14.82
C LYS A 118 1.13 9.26 -14.00
N ASP A 119 0.81 9.69 -12.77
CA ASP A 119 1.79 10.33 -11.88
C ASP A 119 2.76 9.31 -11.23
N SER A 120 2.52 8.02 -11.43
CA SER A 120 3.30 6.91 -10.87
C SER A 120 4.32 6.30 -11.84
N ASP A 121 4.27 6.67 -13.13
CA ASP A 121 5.21 6.28 -14.19
C ASP A 121 6.42 7.24 -14.30
#